data_AF-A0A800CHK6-F1
#
_entry.id   AF-A0A800CHK6-F1
#
_cell.length_a   1.000
_cell.length_b   1.000
_cell.length_c   1.000
_cell.angle_alpha   90.00
_cell.angle_beta   90.00
_cell.angle_gamma   90.00
#
_symmetry.space_group_name_H-M   'P 1'
#
loop_
_entity.id
_entity.type
_entity.pdbx_description
1 polymer ?
#
loop_
_entity_poly.entity_id
_entity_poly.type
_entity_poly.pdbx_seq_one_letter_code
_entity_poly.pdbx_strand_id
1 'polypeptide(L)'
;MHLHRIVSDIDDELPQSPFARENGSLLMLVGLPGVGKSSIVAELLKRLPALVISTDSVRVLMRNQPTYTAAERMLVYEVCYALIEARLRKGQRVIFDGSNYQAARRA
;
A
#
# COMPACT_ATOMS: atom_id res chain seq x y z
N MET A 1 -10.82 17.54 -4.12
CA MET A 1 -12.12 16.83 -4.11
C MET A 1 -12.06 15.45 -4.76
N HIS A 2 -11.40 15.23 -5.90
CA HIS A 2 -11.40 13.92 -6.57
C HIS A 2 -10.52 12.85 -5.86
N LEU A 3 -9.31 13.21 -5.42
CA LEU A 3 -8.39 12.27 -4.75
C LEU A 3 -8.95 11.71 -3.44
N HIS A 4 -9.54 12.56 -2.59
CA HIS A 4 -10.14 12.13 -1.32
C HIS A 4 -11.24 11.08 -1.53
N ARG A 5 -12.03 11.22 -2.60
CA ARG A 5 -13.08 10.25 -2.93
C ARG A 5 -12.47 8.91 -3.37
N ILE A 6 -11.49 8.94 -4.28
CA ILE A 6 -10.75 7.74 -4.70
C ILE A 6 -10.15 7.01 -3.50
N VAL A 7 -9.50 7.74 -2.60
CA VAL A 7 -8.88 7.16 -1.40
C VAL A 7 -9.94 6.56 -0.49
N SER A 8 -11.07 7.23 -0.26
CA SER A 8 -12.16 6.71 0.57
C SER A 8 -12.75 5.43 -0.03
N ASP A 9 -13.09 5.46 -1.32
CA ASP A 9 -13.70 4.34 -2.03
C ASP A 9 -12.78 3.10 -1.96
N ILE A 10 -11.47 3.29 -2.16
CA ILE A 10 -10.49 2.21 -2.04
C ILE A 10 -10.32 1.77 -0.58
N ASP A 11 -10.30 2.70 0.39
CA ASP A 11 -10.13 2.35 1.80
C ASP A 11 -11.27 1.46 2.29
N ASP A 12 -12.48 1.67 1.81
CA ASP A 12 -13.66 0.87 2.17
C ASP A 12 -13.58 -0.57 1.63
N GLU A 13 -12.89 -0.80 0.51
CA GLU A 13 -12.66 -2.14 -0.06
C GLU A 13 -11.49 -2.89 0.61
N LEU A 14 -10.59 -2.19 1.31
CA LEU A 14 -9.42 -2.80 1.94
C LEU A 14 -9.79 -3.53 3.24
N PRO A 15 -9.21 -4.72 3.49
CA PRO A 15 -9.49 -5.48 4.69
C PRO A 15 -9.03 -4.71 5.95
N GLN A 16 -9.75 -4.92 7.05
CA GLN A 16 -9.37 -4.35 8.34
C GLN A 16 -8.20 -5.12 8.95
N SER A 17 -7.29 -4.39 9.59
CA SER A 17 -6.23 -4.94 10.45
C SER A 17 -6.53 -4.56 11.90
N PRO A 18 -6.24 -5.41 12.89
CA PRO A 18 -6.46 -5.06 14.30
C PRO A 18 -5.60 -3.85 14.70
N PHE A 19 -6.08 -3.09 15.68
CA PHE A 19 -5.27 -2.09 16.36
C PHE A 19 -4.02 -2.75 16.95
N ALA A 20 -2.86 -2.13 16.74
CA ALA A 20 -1.57 -2.62 17.19
C ALA A 20 -0.92 -1.67 18.20
N ARG A 21 -0.87 -0.37 17.89
CA ARG A 21 -0.27 0.68 18.71
C ARG A 21 -0.70 2.06 18.22
N GLU A 22 -0.52 3.07 19.04
CA GLU A 22 -0.67 4.47 18.61
C GLU A 22 0.22 4.76 17.38
N ASN A 23 -0.36 5.42 16.38
CA ASN A 23 0.24 5.70 15.06
C ASN A 23 0.67 4.46 14.23
N GLY A 24 0.31 3.26 14.66
CA GLY A 24 0.51 2.03 13.88
C GLY A 24 1.98 1.67 13.66
N SER A 25 2.22 0.87 12.61
CA SER A 25 3.58 0.54 12.16
C SER A 25 3.61 0.27 10.66
N LEU A 26 4.62 0.79 9.98
CA LEU A 26 4.84 0.57 8.56
C LEU A 26 6.04 -0.36 8.33
N LEU A 27 5.84 -1.43 7.58
CA LEU A 27 6.90 -2.24 6.99
C LEU A 27 6.93 -1.97 5.48
N MET A 28 7.95 -1.28 5.01
CA MET A 28 8.15 -1.04 3.58
C MET A 28 9.11 -2.07 2.99
N LEU A 29 8.68 -2.76 1.94
CA LEU A 29 9.53 -3.72 1.26
C LEU A 29 10.34 -3.04 0.16
N VAL A 30 11.62 -3.39 0.08
CA VAL A 30 12.55 -2.87 -0.93
C VAL A 30 13.36 -4.04 -1.46
N GLY A 31 13.51 -4.13 -2.78
CA GLY A 31 14.31 -5.18 -3.42
C GLY A 31 13.94 -5.33 -4.89
N LEU A 32 14.82 -5.98 -5.65
CA LEU A 32 14.61 -6.23 -7.07
C LEU A 32 13.31 -7.05 -7.33
N PRO A 33 12.71 -6.93 -8.51
CA PRO A 33 11.59 -7.80 -8.92
C PRO A 33 12.08 -9.27 -8.93
N GLY A 34 11.20 -10.19 -8.53
CA GLY A 34 11.52 -11.62 -8.50
C GLY A 34 12.31 -12.12 -7.27
N VAL A 35 12.79 -11.25 -6.37
CA VAL A 35 13.56 -11.68 -5.17
C VAL A 35 12.72 -12.31 -4.05
N GLY A 36 11.42 -12.53 -4.27
CA GLY A 36 10.56 -13.22 -3.30
C GLY A 36 9.95 -12.36 -2.19
N LYS A 37 9.90 -11.02 -2.33
CA LYS A 37 9.27 -10.11 -1.34
C LYS A 37 7.85 -10.55 -0.97
N SER A 38 7.01 -10.81 -1.97
CA SER A 38 5.62 -11.23 -1.74
C SER A 38 5.51 -12.60 -1.06
N SER A 39 6.49 -13.50 -1.27
CA SER A 39 6.58 -14.78 -0.55
C SER A 39 6.87 -14.56 0.94
N ILE A 40 7.78 -13.63 1.27
CA ILE A 40 8.07 -13.25 2.65
C ILE A 40 6.83 -12.65 3.32
N VAL A 41 6.10 -11.78 2.61
CA VAL A 41 4.84 -11.19 3.12
C VAL A 41 3.81 -12.27 3.43
N ALA A 42 3.61 -13.22 2.52
CA ALA A 42 2.65 -14.30 2.71
C ALA A 42 2.97 -15.14 3.96
N GLU A 43 4.24 -15.41 4.23
CA GLU A 43 4.66 -16.12 5.44
C GLU A 43 4.53 -15.24 6.70
N LEU A 44 4.86 -13.96 6.60
CA LEU A 44 4.75 -13.00 7.71
C LEU A 44 3.29 -12.85 8.18
N LEU A 45 2.35 -12.77 7.24
CA LEU A 45 0.91 -12.60 7.56
C LEU A 45 0.32 -13.77 8.35
N LYS A 46 0.92 -14.96 8.28
CA LYS A 46 0.49 -16.12 9.10
C LYS A 46 0.75 -15.91 10.59
N ARG A 47 1.67 -15.01 10.94
CA ARG A 47 2.13 -14.77 12.32
C ARG A 47 1.82 -13.35 12.80
N LEU A 48 1.69 -12.41 11.87
CA LEU A 48 1.48 -10.99 12.15
C LEU A 48 0.32 -10.45 11.32
N PRO A 49 -0.86 -10.23 11.94
CA PRO A 49 -1.97 -9.56 11.27
C PRO A 49 -1.57 -8.14 10.84
N ALA A 50 -1.59 -7.90 9.54
CA ALA A 50 -1.26 -6.61 8.92
C ALA A 50 -2.04 -6.43 7.62
N LEU A 51 -2.30 -5.18 7.26
CA LEU A 51 -2.86 -4.81 5.96
C LEU A 51 -1.72 -4.71 4.94
N VAL A 52 -1.85 -5.39 3.80
CA VAL A 52 -0.92 -5.20 2.68
C VAL A 52 -1.49 -4.20 1.70
N ILE A 53 -0.73 -3.14 1.42
CA ILE A 53 -1.00 -2.18 0.36
C ILE A 53 0.08 -2.35 -0.69
N SER A 54 -0.29 -2.58 -1.95
CA SER A 54 0.67 -2.66 -3.06
C SER A 54 0.28 -1.71 -4.18
N THR A 55 1.27 -1.26 -4.96
CA THR A 55 0.99 -0.39 -6.12
C THR A 55 0.19 -1.12 -7.19
N ASP A 56 0.29 -2.44 -7.26
CA ASP A 56 -0.41 -3.24 -8.27
C ASP A 56 -1.87 -3.46 -7.87
N SER A 57 -2.16 -3.75 -6.59
CA SER A 57 -3.54 -3.87 -6.12
C SER A 57 -4.27 -2.54 -6.22
N VAL A 58 -3.65 -1.44 -5.78
CA VAL A 58 -4.24 -0.10 -5.90
C VAL A 58 -4.45 0.29 -7.37
N ARG A 59 -3.52 -0.05 -8.27
CA ARG A 59 -3.69 0.23 -9.72
C ARG A 59 -4.94 -0.45 -10.29
N VAL A 60 -5.19 -1.70 -9.93
CA VAL A 60 -6.38 -2.46 -10.35
C VAL A 60 -7.65 -1.83 -9.79
N LEU A 61 -7.65 -1.45 -8.50
CA LEU A 61 -8.80 -0.81 -7.85
C LEU A 61 -9.10 0.59 -8.43
N MET A 62 -8.06 1.33 -8.82
CA MET A 62 -8.23 2.66 -9.41
C MET A 62 -8.81 2.63 -10.83
N ARG A 63 -8.45 1.64 -11.64
CA ARG A 63 -8.90 1.52 -13.05
C ARG A 63 -8.88 0.07 -13.54
N ASN A 64 -9.97 -0.33 -14.20
CA ASN A 64 -10.05 -1.63 -14.90
C ASN A 64 -9.07 -1.77 -16.08
N GLN A 65 -8.51 -0.66 -16.62
CA GLN A 65 -7.52 -0.67 -17.70
C GLN A 65 -6.37 0.33 -17.42
N PRO A 66 -5.21 -0.16 -16.94
CA PRO A 66 -4.06 0.70 -16.66
C PRO A 66 -3.34 1.16 -17.95
N THR A 67 -3.00 2.44 -18.03
CA THR A 67 -2.29 3.07 -19.15
C THR A 67 -0.78 3.24 -18.88
N TYR A 68 -0.33 2.99 -17.64
CA TYR A 68 1.07 3.04 -17.21
C TYR A 68 1.82 4.36 -17.48
N THR A 69 1.07 5.45 -17.71
CA THR A 69 1.65 6.79 -17.90
C THR A 69 2.37 7.26 -16.63
N ALA A 70 3.32 8.18 -16.76
CA ALA A 70 4.02 8.76 -15.62
C ALA A 70 3.04 9.41 -14.61
N ALA A 71 2.00 10.09 -15.12
CA ALA A 71 0.94 10.68 -14.30
C ALA A 71 0.14 9.62 -13.53
N GLU A 72 -0.25 8.52 -14.18
CA GLU A 72 -0.92 7.40 -13.50
C GLU A 72 -0.03 6.77 -12.44
N ARG A 73 1.26 6.56 -12.74
CA ARG A 73 2.22 6.03 -11.76
C ARG A 73 2.32 6.93 -10.54
N MET A 74 2.41 8.25 -10.71
CA MET A 74 2.44 9.19 -9.59
C MET A 74 1.15 9.12 -8.77
N LEU A 75 -0.01 9.15 -9.44
CA LEU A 75 -1.30 9.09 -8.77
C LEU A 75 -1.49 7.81 -7.94
N VAL A 76 -1.06 6.66 -8.45
CA VAL A 76 -1.11 5.39 -7.69
C VAL A 76 -0.29 5.47 -6.39
N TYR A 77 0.90 6.08 -6.44
CA TYR A 77 1.72 6.24 -5.24
C TYR A 77 1.07 7.20 -4.24
N GLU A 78 0.53 8.33 -4.70
CA GLU A 78 -0.21 9.28 -3.84
C GLU A 78 -1.37 8.61 -3.12
N VAL A 79 -2.14 7.77 -3.84
CA VAL A 79 -3.23 6.99 -3.23
C VAL A 79 -2.69 5.99 -2.22
N CYS A 80 -1.64 5.23 -2.53
CA CYS A 80 -1.02 4.32 -1.57
C CYS A 80 -0.58 5.05 -0.29
N TYR A 81 0.07 6.20 -0.41
CA TYR A 81 0.54 6.97 0.74
C TYR A 81 -0.61 7.50 1.60
N ALA A 82 -1.67 8.02 0.97
CA ALA A 82 -2.86 8.47 1.69
C ALA A 82 -3.55 7.32 2.46
N LEU A 83 -3.64 6.13 1.85
CA LEU A 83 -4.17 4.92 2.49
C LEU A 83 -3.29 4.48 3.67
N ILE A 84 -1.97 4.45 3.48
CA ILE A 84 -1.00 4.12 4.54
C ILE A 84 -1.19 5.07 5.72
N GLU A 85 -1.20 6.38 5.47
CA GLU A 85 -1.36 7.39 6.52
C GLU A 85 -2.69 7.22 7.27
N ALA A 86 -3.80 7.02 6.55
CA ALA A 86 -5.11 6.78 7.15
C ALA A 86 -5.11 5.54 8.07
N ARG A 87 -4.42 4.48 7.67
CA ARG A 87 -4.36 3.20 8.41
C ARG A 87 -3.41 3.27 9.61
N LEU A 88 -2.31 3.99 9.48
CA LEU A 88 -1.40 4.28 10.60
C LEU A 88 -2.09 5.12 11.68
N ARG A 89 -2.87 6.14 11.30
CA ARG A 89 -3.69 6.92 12.26
C ARG A 89 -4.72 6.07 13.00
N LYS A 90 -5.24 5.01 12.37
CA LYS A 90 -6.11 4.01 13.01
C LYS A 90 -5.35 3.02 13.92
N GLY A 91 -4.03 3.16 14.04
CA GLY A 91 -3.17 2.31 14.86
C GLY A 91 -2.87 0.93 14.26
N GLN A 92 -3.09 0.75 12.96
CA GLN A 92 -2.97 -0.55 12.29
C GLN A 92 -1.54 -0.83 11.82
N ARG A 93 -1.23 -2.12 11.60
CA ARG A 93 0.02 -2.54 10.93
C ARG A 93 -0.18 -2.54 9.43
N VAL A 94 0.72 -1.87 8.71
CA VAL A 94 0.66 -1.77 7.25
C VAL A 94 1.96 -2.30 6.67
N ILE A 95 1.86 -3.17 5.67
CA ILE A 95 2.96 -3.63 4.83
C ILE A 95 2.79 -2.95 3.47
N PHE A 96 3.80 -2.20 3.03
CA PHE A 96 3.80 -1.58 1.71
C PHE A 96 4.69 -2.37 0.75
N ASP A 97 4.08 -3.02 -0.24
CA ASP A 97 4.76 -3.74 -1.33
C ASP A 97 4.73 -2.89 -2.61
N GLY A 98 5.70 -1.99 -2.72
CA GLY A 98 5.90 -1.13 -3.88
C GLY A 98 7.05 -1.62 -4.74
N SER A 99 7.00 -1.26 -6.03
CA SER A 99 8.13 -1.46 -6.94
C SER A 99 9.43 -0.78 -6.46
N ASN A 100 9.34 0.32 -5.68
CA ASN A 100 10.42 0.96 -4.90
C ASN A 100 11.81 1.07 -5.58
N TYR A 101 11.85 1.14 -6.92
CA TYR A 101 13.08 1.24 -7.70
C TYR A 101 13.83 2.56 -7.52
N GLN A 102 13.13 3.63 -7.13
CA GLN A 102 13.71 4.95 -6.96
C GLN A 102 13.95 5.24 -5.48
N ALA A 103 15.17 5.67 -5.16
CA ALA A 103 15.57 5.99 -3.79
C ALA A 103 14.67 7.02 -3.10
N ALA A 104 14.18 8.00 -3.87
CA ALA A 104 13.29 9.07 -3.40
C ALA A 104 11.94 8.58 -2.86
N ARG A 105 11.54 7.32 -3.14
CA ARG A 105 10.26 6.74 -2.70
C ARG A 105 10.36 5.95 -1.40
N ARG A 106 11.53 5.96 -0.75
CA ARG A 106 11.86 5.23 0.49
C ARG A 106 11.91 6.12 1.74
N ALA A 107 11.80 7.44 1.57
CA ALA A 107 11.82 8.44 2.63
C ALA A 107 10.39 8.89 2.93
#